data_AF-A0A380FPJ8-F1
#
_entry.id   AF-A0A380FPJ8-F1
#
_cell.length_a   1.000
_cell.length_b   1.000
_cell.length_c   1.000
_cell.angle_alpha   90.00
_cell.angle_beta   90.00
_cell.angle_gamma   90.00
#
_symmetry.space_group_name_H-M   'P 1'
#
loop_
_entity.id
_entity.type
_entity.pdbx_description
1 polymer ?
#
loop_
_entity_poly.entity_id
_entity_poly.type
_entity_poly.pdbx_seq_one_letter_code
_entity_poly.pdbx_strand_id
1 'polypeptide(L)'
;MAKSSVELDLPDHTVRIEPTDQPALNQPEQVIQEALASPIGTPPLSTMVKSNQTVAIVISDITRPTPNHILVPLIMNCLKHVPTENFVHY
;
A
#
# COMPACT_ATOMS: atom_id res chain seq x y z
N MET A 1 1.29 -23.83 -2.49
CA MET A 1 2.64 -23.61 -1.95
C MET A 1 3.60 -24.53 -2.67
N ALA A 2 4.46 -24.00 -3.53
CA ALA A 2 5.65 -24.69 -4.02
C ALA A 2 6.84 -23.81 -3.61
N LYS A 3 7.49 -24.18 -2.51
CA LYS A 3 8.77 -23.57 -2.09
C LYS A 3 9.84 -24.60 -2.37
N SER A 4 10.29 -24.64 -3.62
CA SER A 4 11.47 -25.38 -4.03
C SER A 4 12.22 -24.51 -5.01
N SER A 5 13.43 -24.11 -4.65
CA SER A 5 14.40 -23.55 -5.59
C SER A 5 14.97 -24.69 -6.43
N VAL A 6 15.15 -24.45 -7.73
CA VAL A 6 15.85 -25.37 -8.62
C VAL A 6 17.18 -24.71 -8.98
N GLU A 7 18.29 -25.39 -8.73
CA GLU A 7 19.59 -24.94 -9.19
C GLU A 7 19.73 -25.20 -10.69
N LEU A 8 20.20 -24.20 -11.42
CA LEU A 8 20.41 -24.27 -12.88
C LEU A 8 21.91 -24.18 -13.15
N ASP A 9 22.43 -25.18 -13.87
CA ASP A 9 23.79 -25.14 -14.42
C ASP A 9 23.74 -24.43 -15.78
N LEU A 10 24.36 -23.26 -15.87
CA LEU A 10 24.25 -22.34 -17.02
C LEU A 10 25.63 -22.07 -17.62
N PRO A 11 25.76 -21.99 -18.96
CA PRO A 11 27.02 -21.65 -19.60
C PRO A 11 27.57 -20.26 -19.19
N ASP A 12 28.88 -20.11 -19.19
CA ASP A 12 29.59 -18.88 -18.76
C ASP A 12 29.18 -17.60 -19.53
N HIS A 13 28.66 -17.74 -20.76
CA HIS A 13 28.21 -16.62 -21.58
C HIS A 13 26.76 -16.19 -21.29
N THR A 14 26.14 -16.74 -20.25
CA THR A 14 24.77 -16.41 -19.87
C THR A 14 24.71 -15.04 -19.19
N VAL A 15 23.75 -14.21 -19.60
CA VAL A 15 23.48 -12.91 -18.99
C VAL A 15 22.22 -13.00 -18.14
N ARG A 16 22.33 -12.68 -16.84
CA ARG A 16 21.20 -12.62 -15.90
C ARG A 16 20.59 -11.23 -15.93
N ILE A 17 19.29 -11.13 -16.26
CA ILE A 17 18.53 -9.89 -16.21
C ILE A 17 17.55 -10.02 -15.05
N GLU A 18 17.74 -9.21 -14.02
CA GLU A 18 16.89 -9.19 -12.84
C GLU A 18 16.45 -7.77 -12.50
N PRO A 19 15.28 -7.62 -11.85
CA PRO A 19 14.91 -6.36 -11.24
C PRO A 19 15.95 -5.93 -10.21
N THR A 20 16.16 -4.63 -10.07
CA THR A 20 16.90 -4.10 -8.93
C THR A 20 16.06 -4.26 -7.67
N ASP A 21 16.52 -5.09 -6.73
CA ASP A 21 15.88 -5.21 -5.44
C ASP A 21 15.90 -3.87 -4.70
N GLN A 22 14.74 -3.46 -4.19
CA GLN A 22 14.65 -2.32 -3.29
C GLN A 22 14.65 -2.83 -1.84
N PRO A 23 15.46 -2.23 -0.95
CA PRO A 23 15.44 -2.61 0.44
C PRO A 23 14.07 -2.32 1.04
N ALA A 24 13.62 -3.21 1.94
CA ALA A 24 12.41 -2.97 2.70
C ALA A 24 12.55 -1.68 3.53
N LEU A 25 11.44 -0.96 3.69
CA LEU A 25 11.40 0.23 4.55
C LEU A 25 11.51 -0.20 6.02
N ASN A 26 12.31 0.52 6.80
CA ASN A 26 12.47 0.26 8.23
C ASN A 26 11.17 0.53 9.02
N GLN A 27 10.42 1.57 8.63
CA GLN A 27 9.20 2.03 9.31
C GLN A 27 8.10 2.30 8.28
N PRO A 28 7.53 1.26 7.66
CA PRO A 28 6.58 1.42 6.56
C PRO A 28 5.35 2.24 6.95
N GLU A 29 4.86 2.08 8.19
CA GLU A 29 3.70 2.84 8.70
C GLU A 29 3.97 4.34 8.75
N GLN A 30 5.14 4.75 9.23
CA GLN A 30 5.51 6.16 9.31
C GLN A 30 5.60 6.79 7.92
N VAL A 31 6.25 6.09 6.97
CA VAL A 31 6.36 6.55 5.58
C VAL A 31 4.98 6.73 4.94
N ILE A 32 4.03 5.82 5.21
CA ILE A 32 2.65 5.94 4.73
C ILE A 32 1.95 7.14 5.36
N GLN A 33 2.10 7.35 6.67
CA GLN A 33 1.51 8.50 7.37
C GLN A 33 2.04 9.84 6.83
N GLU A 34 3.35 9.94 6.60
CA GLU A 34 3.98 11.13 6.01
C GLU A 34 3.45 11.39 4.59
N ALA A 35 3.33 10.34 3.77
CA ALA A 35 2.77 10.46 2.41
C ALA A 35 1.29 10.92 2.41
N LEU A 36 0.48 10.46 3.38
CA LEU A 36 -0.90 10.91 3.54
C LEU A 36 -1.00 12.36 4.01
N ALA A 37 -0.03 12.83 4.81
CA ALA A 37 0.03 14.20 5.31
C ALA A 37 0.57 15.20 4.28
N SER A 38 1.42 14.75 3.35
CA SER A 38 2.01 15.57 2.28
C SER A 38 1.83 14.92 0.90
N PRO A 39 0.58 14.90 0.37
CA PRO A 39 0.31 14.29 -0.92
C PRO A 39 0.87 15.12 -2.08
N ILE A 40 1.11 14.45 -3.21
CA ILE A 40 1.64 15.07 -4.43
C ILE A 40 0.47 15.62 -5.25
N GLY A 41 0.45 16.94 -5.45
CA GLY A 41 -0.48 17.59 -6.39
C GLY A 41 -1.94 17.73 -5.92
N THR A 42 -2.25 17.36 -4.67
CA THR A 42 -3.58 17.54 -4.07
C THR A 42 -3.46 18.04 -2.63
N PRO A 43 -4.55 18.51 -1.99
CA PRO A 43 -4.60 18.67 -0.54
C PRO A 43 -4.62 17.31 0.18
N PRO A 44 -4.29 17.25 1.49
CA PRO A 44 -4.43 16.04 2.31
C PRO A 44 -5.87 15.55 2.37
N LEU A 45 -6.08 14.23 2.41
CA LEU A 45 -7.42 13.61 2.47
C LEU A 45 -8.25 14.14 3.63
N SER A 46 -7.62 14.37 4.78
CA SER A 46 -8.26 14.93 5.98
C SER A 46 -8.89 16.31 5.77
N THR A 47 -8.39 17.08 4.79
CA THR A 47 -8.92 18.40 4.43
C THR A 47 -9.96 18.33 3.31
N MET A 48 -9.87 17.32 2.45
CA MET A 48 -10.78 17.13 1.31
C MET A 48 -12.11 16.49 1.73
N VAL A 49 -12.08 15.60 2.73
CA VAL A 49 -13.23 14.83 3.18
C VAL A 49 -13.89 15.48 4.38
N LYS A 50 -15.20 15.71 4.30
CA LYS A 50 -16.04 16.22 5.40
C LYS A 50 -16.63 15.05 6.20
N SER A 51 -16.92 15.29 7.48
CA SER A 51 -17.45 14.26 8.39
C SER A 51 -18.80 13.66 7.97
N ASN A 52 -19.59 14.39 7.18
CA ASN A 52 -20.90 13.95 6.72
C ASN A 52 -20.89 13.23 5.35
N GLN A 53 -19.71 12.98 4.78
CA GLN A 53 -19.58 12.28 3.50
C GLN A 53 -19.44 10.78 3.69
N THR A 54 -20.03 10.03 2.77
CA THR A 54 -19.78 8.58 2.64
C THR A 54 -18.46 8.36 1.91
N VAL A 55 -17.60 7.51 2.45
CA VAL A 55 -16.25 7.23 1.94
C VAL A 55 -16.17 5.77 1.50
N ALA A 56 -15.82 5.54 0.24
CA ALA A 56 -15.50 4.21 -0.28
C ALA A 56 -13.98 4.06 -0.41
N ILE A 57 -13.41 2.99 0.13
CA ILE A 57 -11.98 2.66 0.00
C ILE A 57 -11.87 1.48 -0.96
N VAL A 58 -11.40 1.74 -2.18
CA VAL A 58 -11.15 0.70 -3.19
C VAL A 58 -9.79 0.07 -2.91
N ILE A 59 -9.77 -1.25 -2.66
CA ILE A 59 -8.54 -2.01 -2.42
C ILE A 59 -8.21 -2.92 -3.60
N SER A 60 -6.92 -3.27 -3.75
CA SER A 60 -6.52 -4.31 -4.70
C SER A 60 -7.07 -5.67 -4.30
N ASP A 61 -7.30 -6.53 -5.29
CA ASP A 61 -7.74 -7.91 -5.07
C ASP A 61 -6.66 -8.74 -4.33
N ILE A 62 -7.08 -9.90 -3.81
CA ILE A 62 -6.22 -10.76 -2.97
C ILE A 62 -5.00 -11.32 -3.71
N THR A 63 -5.00 -11.29 -5.05
CA THR A 63 -3.87 -11.79 -5.86
C THR A 63 -2.69 -10.83 -5.90
N ARG A 64 -2.87 -9.58 -5.43
CA ARG A 64 -1.79 -8.58 -5.38
C ARG A 64 -1.12 -8.59 -4.01
N PRO A 65 0.23 -8.50 -3.96
CA PRO A 65 0.98 -8.45 -2.70
C PRO A 65 0.92 -7.04 -2.07
N THR A 66 -0.22 -6.35 -2.15
CA THR A 66 -0.41 -5.03 -1.56
C THR A 66 -0.69 -5.19 -0.06
N PRO A 67 0.03 -4.48 0.83
CA PRO A 67 -0.16 -4.59 2.28
C PRO A 67 -1.41 -3.84 2.76
N ASN A 68 -2.60 -4.27 2.30
CA ASN A 68 -3.89 -3.65 2.63
C ASN A 68 -4.16 -3.61 4.14
N HIS A 69 -3.69 -4.61 4.88
CA HIS A 69 -3.79 -4.69 6.34
C HIS A 69 -3.05 -3.56 7.07
N ILE A 70 -2.07 -2.91 6.40
CA ILE A 70 -1.34 -1.74 6.92
C ILE A 70 -1.99 -0.45 6.38
N LEU A 71 -2.30 -0.41 5.07
CA LEU A 71 -2.81 0.79 4.41
C LEU A 71 -4.20 1.20 4.91
N VAL A 72 -5.14 0.27 5.00
CA VAL A 72 -6.54 0.59 5.30
C VAL A 72 -6.69 1.22 6.70
N PRO A 73 -6.10 0.66 7.78
CA PRO A 73 -6.17 1.31 9.10
C PRO A 73 -5.56 2.71 9.12
N LEU A 74 -4.45 2.94 8.41
CA LEU A 74 -3.79 4.24 8.35
C LEU A 74 -4.64 5.29 7.59
N ILE A 75 -5.29 4.89 6.51
CA ILE A 75 -6.24 5.74 5.78
C ILE A 75 -7.45 6.08 6.65
N MET A 76 -8.02 5.08 7.36
CA MET A 76 -9.12 5.32 8.29
C MET A 76 -8.73 6.25 9.43
N ASN A 77 -7.52 6.11 9.98
CA ASN A 77 -7.00 7.01 11.00
C ASN A 77 -6.78 8.45 10.47
N CYS A 78 -6.36 8.60 9.21
CA CYS A 78 -6.29 9.90 8.54
C CYS A 78 -7.66 10.58 8.45
N LEU A 79 -8.73 9.79 8.34
CA LEU A 79 -10.13 10.22 8.26
C LEU A 79 -10.92 10.00 9.54
N LYS A 80 -10.26 9.99 10.71
CA LYS A 80 -10.89 9.69 12.02
C LYS A 80 -12.06 10.62 12.42
N HIS A 81 -12.21 11.78 11.76
CA HIS A 81 -13.33 12.70 11.95
C HIS A 81 -14.59 12.28 11.19
N VAL A 82 -14.49 11.31 10.29
CA VAL A 82 -15.62 10.69 9.60
C VAL A 82 -16.14 9.55 10.48
N PRO A 83 -17.45 9.51 10.80
CA PRO A 83 -18.05 8.39 11.52
C PRO A 83 -17.86 7.07 10.79
N THR A 84 -17.66 5.97 11.54
CA THR A 84 -17.33 4.67 10.96
C THR A 84 -18.46 4.13 10.07
N GLU A 85 -19.72 4.44 10.40
CA GLU A 85 -20.91 4.10 9.62
C GLU A 85 -20.94 4.72 8.22
N ASN A 86 -20.14 5.76 7.99
CA ASN A 86 -20.02 6.41 6.69
C ASN A 86 -18.95 5.77 5.78
N PHE A 87 -18.20 4.78 6.28
CA PHE A 87 -17.28 4.02 5.44
C PHE A 87 -18.01 2.83 4.81
N VAL A 88 -17.92 2.72 3.49
CA VAL A 88 -18.43 1.58 2.74
C VAL A 88 -17.26 0.78 2.18
N HIS A 89 -17.31 -0.54 2.39
CA HIS A 89 -16.32 -1.45 1.81
C HIS A 89 -16.75 -1.84 0.40
N TYR A 90 -15.80 -1.75 -0.54
CA TYR A 90 -15.95 -2.20 -1.92
C TYR A 90 -14.91 -3.28 -2.23
#